data_AF-A0A9R0XR78-F1
#
_entry.id   AF-A0A9R0XR78-F1
#
_cell.length_a   1.000
_cell.length_b   1.000
_cell.length_c   1.000
_cell.angle_alpha   90.00
_cell.angle_beta   90.00
_cell.angle_gamma   90.00
#
_symmetry.space_group_name_H-M   'P 1'
#
loop_
_entity.id
_entity.type
_entity.pdbx_description
1 polymer ?
#
loop_
_entity_poly.entity_id
_entity_poly.type
_entity_poly.pdbx_seq_one_letter_code
_entity_poly.pdbx_strand_id
1 'polypeptide(L)'
;MSVWKRGTTFSSLETIEIVYCSDLREIVYCGDLREIVPLGPEDQQQDIILEFPKLRRIHLHELPTLHCICGRRMSAPQLETIKIRGCWSLRRLPVVGRHTKPPKVDCEKEWWDSLEWDRVETHQPSRYEPRHSMYYKAQLPGGTVLR
;
A
#
# COMPACT_ATOMS: atom_id res chain seq x y z
N MET A 1 13.92 2.73 12.27
CA MET A 1 14.39 1.33 12.26
C MET A 1 14.05 0.73 10.91
N SER A 2 15.04 0.28 10.14
CA SER A 2 14.81 -0.46 8.90
C SER A 2 14.45 -1.92 9.25
N VAL A 3 13.24 -2.33 8.90
CA VAL A 3 12.63 -3.62 9.33
C VAL A 3 13.22 -4.83 8.60
N TRP A 4 14.03 -4.65 7.55
CA TRP A 4 14.43 -5.73 6.67
C TRP A 4 15.96 -5.93 6.67
N LYS A 5 16.39 -7.16 6.99
CA LYS A 5 17.80 -7.58 6.96
C LYS A 5 18.27 -7.79 5.52
N ARG A 6 19.54 -7.49 5.24
CA ARG A 6 20.20 -7.68 3.93
C ARG A 6 20.29 -9.17 3.58
N GLY A 7 20.07 -9.51 2.30
CA GLY A 7 20.57 -10.75 1.69
C GLY A 7 19.59 -11.89 1.44
N THR A 8 18.28 -11.72 1.66
CA THR A 8 17.28 -12.74 1.31
C THR A 8 16.51 -12.35 0.05
N THR A 9 16.54 -13.23 -0.96
CA THR A 9 15.72 -13.12 -2.17
C THR A 9 14.25 -13.34 -1.82
N PHE A 10 13.45 -12.27 -1.74
CA PHE A 10 12.05 -12.31 -1.31
C PHE A 10 11.06 -12.59 -2.44
N SER A 11 11.46 -13.36 -3.46
CA SER A 11 10.57 -13.86 -4.53
C SER A 11 9.44 -14.77 -4.00
N SER A 12 9.51 -15.13 -2.72
CA SER A 12 8.52 -15.90 -1.96
C SER A 12 7.79 -15.10 -0.90
N LEU A 13 7.89 -13.77 -0.88
CA LEU A 13 7.16 -12.97 0.11
C LEU A 13 5.66 -13.04 -0.17
N GLU A 14 4.92 -13.65 0.75
CA GLU A 14 3.47 -13.81 0.64
C GLU A 14 2.68 -12.83 1.51
N THR A 15 3.28 -12.35 2.59
CA THR A 15 2.62 -11.49 3.59
C THR A 15 3.55 -10.38 4.05
N ILE A 16 3.05 -9.14 4.05
CA ILE A 16 3.65 -8.00 4.76
C ILE A 16 2.77 -7.72 5.96
N GLU A 17 3.35 -7.73 7.16
CA GLU A 17 2.63 -7.40 8.39
C GLU A 17 3.50 -6.49 9.25
N ILE A 18 3.03 -5.27 9.51
CA ILE A 18 3.70 -4.29 10.36
C ILE A 18 2.67 -3.62 11.25
N VAL A 19 2.93 -3.61 12.55
CA VAL A 19 1.98 -3.18 13.58
C VAL A 19 2.71 -2.32 14.60
N TYR A 20 2.08 -1.22 15.04
CA TYR A 20 2.55 -0.34 16.12
C TYR A 20 3.96 0.22 15.92
N CYS A 21 4.19 0.90 14.79
CA CYS A 21 5.45 1.57 14.50
C CYS A 21 5.21 3.04 14.13
N SER A 22 5.25 3.90 15.15
CA SER A 22 4.93 5.33 15.04
C SER A 22 5.90 6.14 14.19
N ASP A 23 7.16 5.69 14.08
CA ASP A 23 8.23 6.41 13.37
C ASP A 23 8.61 5.77 12.03
N LEU A 24 7.87 4.74 11.60
CA LEU A 24 8.13 4.12 10.31
C LEU A 24 7.62 5.03 9.20
N ARG A 25 8.55 5.58 8.41
CA ARG A 25 8.23 6.49 7.30
C ARG A 25 8.11 5.77 5.97
N GLU A 26 8.96 4.78 5.77
CA GLU A 26 9.09 4.09 4.50
C GLU A 26 9.52 2.66 4.75
N ILE A 27 8.90 1.75 4.01
CA ILE A 27 9.36 0.37 3.89
C ILE A 27 10.31 0.32 2.71
N VAL A 28 11.60 0.09 2.96
CA VAL A 28 12.61 -0.03 1.90
C VAL A 28 12.91 -1.50 1.64
N TYR A 29 12.86 -1.89 0.36
CA TYR A 29 13.28 -3.20 -0.11
C TYR A 29 14.72 -3.14 -0.63
N CYS A 30 15.56 -4.09 -0.24
CA CYS A 30 17.00 -4.12 -0.57
C CYS A 30 17.47 -5.53 -0.97
N GLY A 31 16.90 -6.08 -2.04
CA GLY A 31 17.26 -7.39 -2.61
C GLY A 31 17.26 -7.39 -4.13
N ASP A 32 17.57 -8.54 -4.75
CA ASP A 32 17.60 -8.71 -6.22
C ASP A 32 16.18 -8.63 -6.80
N LEU A 33 15.79 -7.44 -7.26
CA LEU A 33 14.50 -7.17 -7.87
C LEU A 33 14.59 -7.36 -9.37
N ARG A 34 13.53 -7.93 -9.95
CA ARG A 34 13.24 -7.71 -11.37
C ARG A 34 12.67 -6.30 -11.48
N GLU A 35 13.54 -5.33 -11.72
CA GLU A 35 13.13 -3.97 -12.01
C GLU A 35 12.43 -3.97 -13.38
N ILE A 36 11.14 -3.64 -13.38
CA ILE A 36 10.44 -3.37 -14.63
C ILE A 36 10.60 -1.88 -14.89
N VAL A 37 11.55 -1.53 -15.76
CA VAL A 37 11.68 -0.16 -16.27
C VAL A 37 10.60 0.03 -17.33
N PRO A 38 9.66 1.00 -17.17
CA PRO A 38 8.72 1.30 -18.23
C PRO A 38 9.48 1.87 -19.44
N LEU A 39 9.55 1.10 -20.53
CA LEU A 39 10.11 1.50 -21.82
C LEU A 39 9.11 2.43 -22.52
N GLY A 40 9.22 3.74 -22.27
CA GLY A 40 8.47 4.77 -22.98
C GLY A 40 9.31 6.04 -23.12
N PRO A 41 9.56 6.55 -24.33
CA PRO A 41 10.29 7.79 -24.53
C PRO A 41 9.29 8.94 -24.45
N GLU A 42 9.29 9.68 -23.33
CA GLU A 42 8.94 11.10 -23.23
C GLU A 42 8.70 11.46 -21.76
N ASP A 43 9.76 12.02 -21.17
CA ASP A 43 9.82 12.87 -19.98
C ASP A 43 9.49 12.33 -18.56
N GLN A 44 10.54 12.48 -17.74
CA GLN A 44 10.58 12.76 -16.30
C GLN A 44 10.28 11.59 -15.34
N GLN A 45 11.40 11.06 -14.81
CA GLN A 45 11.50 10.11 -13.70
C GLN A 45 11.06 8.68 -14.04
N GLN A 46 12.04 7.85 -14.42
CA GLN A 46 11.86 6.40 -14.51
C GLN A 46 11.49 5.85 -13.13
N ASP A 47 10.19 5.63 -12.90
CA ASP A 47 9.72 4.97 -11.69
C ASP A 47 10.05 3.49 -11.79
N ILE A 48 11.06 3.05 -11.05
CA ILE A 48 11.35 1.63 -10.84
C ILE A 48 10.13 1.01 -10.14
N ILE A 49 9.48 0.07 -10.82
CA ILE A 49 8.36 -0.69 -10.24
C ILE A 49 8.92 -1.98 -9.64
N LEU A 50 8.70 -2.16 -8.34
CA LEU A 50 9.11 -3.36 -7.62
C LEU A 50 8.03 -4.42 -7.69
N GLU A 51 8.36 -5.59 -8.26
CA GLU A 51 7.40 -6.69 -8.42
C GLU A 51 7.48 -7.70 -7.27
N PHE A 52 6.31 -7.97 -6.67
CA PHE A 52 6.11 -8.99 -5.65
C PHE A 52 5.14 -10.06 -6.16
N PRO A 53 5.62 -11.02 -6.96
CA PRO A 53 4.76 -11.91 -7.73
C PRO A 53 3.94 -12.88 -6.86
N LYS A 54 4.36 -13.14 -5.63
CA LYS A 54 3.69 -14.05 -4.69
C LYS A 54 3.05 -13.35 -3.50
N LEU A 55 3.05 -12.02 -3.45
CA LEU A 55 2.47 -11.28 -2.33
C LEU A 55 0.95 -11.36 -2.38
N ARG A 56 0.36 -11.94 -1.33
CA ARG A 56 -1.08 -12.19 -1.22
C ARG A 56 -1.73 -11.30 -0.17
N ARG A 57 -1.00 -10.88 0.87
CA ARG A 57 -1.56 -10.19 2.04
C ARG A 57 -0.71 -9.01 2.48
N ILE A 58 -1.35 -7.87 2.76
CA ILE A 58 -0.73 -6.68 3.37
C ILE A 58 -1.53 -6.27 4.60
N HIS A 59 -0.92 -6.29 5.78
CA HIS A 59 -1.51 -5.86 7.04
C HIS A 59 -0.66 -4.74 7.63
N LEU A 60 -1.23 -3.55 7.76
CA LEU A 60 -0.57 -2.37 8.31
C LEU A 60 -1.45 -1.75 9.39
N HIS A 61 -0.90 -1.55 10.58
CA HIS A 61 -1.68 -1.11 11.74
C HIS A 61 -0.89 -0.10 12.58
N GLU A 62 -1.49 1.06 12.87
CA GLU A 62 -0.90 2.12 13.69
C GLU A 62 0.49 2.55 13.19
N LEU A 63 0.54 2.96 11.91
CA LEU A 63 1.74 3.48 11.24
C LEU A 63 1.47 4.91 10.71
N PRO A 64 1.23 5.88 11.61
CA PRO A 64 0.73 7.20 11.24
C PRO A 64 1.68 7.96 10.30
N THR A 65 3.00 7.71 10.36
CA THR A 65 4.01 8.37 9.53
C THR A 65 4.38 7.61 8.27
N LEU A 66 3.79 6.43 8.01
CA LEU A 66 4.16 5.63 6.84
C LEU A 66 3.64 6.29 5.58
N HIS A 67 4.53 6.72 4.69
CA HIS A 67 4.17 7.42 3.45
C HIS A 67 4.07 6.48 2.25
N CYS A 68 4.94 5.47 2.17
CA CYS A 68 5.00 4.56 1.04
C CYS A 68 5.47 3.16 1.45
N ILE A 69 5.06 2.19 0.64
CA ILE A 69 5.50 0.80 0.70
C ILE A 69 6.47 0.60 -0.46
N CYS A 70 7.72 0.24 -0.16
CA CYS A 70 8.74 -0.13 -1.16
C CYS A 70 9.08 1.01 -2.14
N GLY A 71 9.42 2.20 -1.64
CA GLY A 71 9.91 3.31 -2.48
C GLY A 71 8.79 4.16 -3.07
N ARG A 72 8.39 3.85 -4.32
CA ARG A 72 7.39 4.66 -5.04
C ARG A 72 6.34 3.86 -5.77
N ARG A 73 6.69 2.76 -6.45
CA ARG A 73 5.72 1.90 -7.13
C ARG A 73 6.01 0.43 -6.86
N MET A 74 4.96 -0.27 -6.46
CA MET A 74 4.97 -1.70 -6.18
C MET A 74 3.93 -2.38 -7.06
N SER A 75 4.24 -3.55 -7.62
CA SER A 75 3.30 -4.42 -8.30
C SER A 75 3.11 -5.70 -7.50
N ALA A 76 1.88 -6.07 -7.21
CA ALA A 76 1.52 -7.28 -6.47
C ALA A 76 0.37 -7.99 -7.22
N PRO A 77 0.67 -8.74 -8.29
CA PRO A 77 -0.36 -9.29 -9.18
C PRO A 77 -1.26 -10.35 -8.51
N GLN A 78 -0.77 -11.02 -7.46
CA GLN A 78 -1.49 -12.06 -6.71
C GLN A 78 -2.10 -11.56 -5.40
N LEU A 79 -2.24 -10.24 -5.23
CA LEU A 79 -2.73 -9.66 -3.99
C LEU A 79 -4.22 -10.00 -3.77
N GLU A 80 -4.54 -10.52 -2.60
CA GLU A 80 -5.89 -10.98 -2.23
C GLU A 80 -6.52 -10.11 -1.14
N THR A 81 -5.74 -9.69 -0.14
CA THR A 81 -6.28 -8.93 0.99
C THR A 81 -5.33 -7.84 1.46
N ILE A 82 -5.90 -6.68 1.77
CA ILE A 82 -5.24 -5.55 2.41
C ILE A 82 -6.02 -5.20 3.67
N LYS A 83 -5.32 -5.00 4.78
CA LYS A 83 -5.88 -4.46 6.02
C LYS A 83 -5.03 -3.27 6.44
N ILE A 84 -5.63 -2.10 6.48
CA ILE A 84 -4.95 -0.86 6.85
C ILE A 84 -5.75 -0.19 7.95
N ARG A 85 -5.08 0.13 9.06
CA ARG A 85 -5.65 0.97 10.12
C ARG A 85 -4.62 1.93 10.69
N GLY A 86 -5.03 3.16 11.02
CA GLY A 86 -4.15 4.15 11.64
C GLY A 86 -2.94 4.56 10.78
N CYS A 87 -2.96 4.29 9.47
CA CYS A 87 -1.87 4.59 8.53
C CYS A 87 -2.18 5.85 7.71
N TRP A 88 -2.49 6.95 8.38
CA TRP A 88 -3.07 8.16 7.78
C TRP A 88 -2.17 8.91 6.80
N SER A 89 -0.86 8.64 6.77
CA SER A 89 0.08 9.25 5.81
C SER A 89 0.29 8.42 4.54
N LEU A 90 -0.22 7.18 4.50
CA LEU A 90 -0.05 6.29 3.36
C LEU A 90 -1.03 6.70 2.28
N ARG A 91 -0.53 7.14 1.12
CA ARG A 91 -1.37 7.68 0.04
C ARG A 91 -1.53 6.75 -1.16
N ARG A 92 -0.78 5.65 -1.25
CA ARG A 92 -0.73 4.80 -2.44
C ARG A 92 -0.77 3.33 -2.11
N LEU A 93 -1.40 2.57 -3.01
CA LEU A 93 -1.50 1.11 -2.97
C LEU A 93 -0.66 0.50 -4.10
N PRO A 94 -0.36 -0.81 -4.06
CA PRO A 94 0.30 -1.47 -5.18
C PRO A 94 -0.54 -1.45 -6.47
N VAL A 95 0.11 -1.73 -7.60
CA VAL A 95 -0.58 -2.14 -8.82
C VAL A 95 -0.97 -3.61 -8.68
N VAL A 96 -2.21 -3.96 -9.02
CA VAL A 96 -2.74 -5.33 -8.91
C VAL A 96 -3.00 -5.93 -10.28
N GLY A 97 -3.04 -7.27 -10.33
CA GLY A 97 -3.24 -8.03 -11.56
C GLY A 97 -4.56 -7.70 -12.25
N ARG A 98 -4.59 -7.74 -13.59
CA ARG A 98 -5.83 -7.52 -14.37
C ARG A 98 -6.74 -8.75 -14.44
N HIS A 99 -6.17 -9.93 -14.25
CA HIS A 99 -6.85 -11.22 -14.47
C HIS A 99 -7.21 -11.95 -13.17
N THR A 100 -7.02 -11.30 -12.02
CA THR A 100 -7.34 -11.84 -10.70
C THR A 100 -8.57 -11.15 -10.13
N LYS A 101 -9.19 -11.77 -9.11
CA LYS A 101 -10.26 -11.12 -8.36
C LYS A 101 -9.71 -9.85 -7.69
N PRO A 102 -10.48 -8.75 -7.64
CA PRO A 102 -10.07 -7.55 -6.92
C PRO A 102 -9.72 -7.88 -5.45
N PRO A 103 -8.58 -7.40 -4.93
CA PRO A 103 -8.25 -7.59 -3.52
C PRO A 103 -9.23 -6.87 -2.61
N LYS A 104 -9.56 -7.52 -1.50
CA LYS A 104 -10.41 -6.95 -0.45
C LYS A 104 -9.59 -6.02 0.43
N VAL A 105 -10.06 -4.79 0.63
CA VAL A 105 -9.35 -3.77 1.42
C VAL A 105 -10.16 -3.40 2.65
N ASP A 106 -9.83 -3.94 3.82
CA ASP A 106 -10.36 -3.48 5.11
C ASP A 106 -9.61 -2.21 5.53
N CYS A 107 -10.30 -1.07 5.52
CA CYS A 107 -9.67 0.23 5.73
C CYS A 107 -10.62 1.27 6.32
N GLU A 108 -10.09 2.38 6.84
CA GLU A 108 -10.90 3.56 7.15
C GLU A 108 -11.38 4.26 5.88
N LYS A 109 -12.58 4.82 5.93
CA LYS A 109 -13.20 5.49 4.79
C LYS A 109 -12.42 6.75 4.40
N GLU A 110 -12.06 7.56 5.39
CA GLU A 110 -11.36 8.83 5.22
C GLU A 110 -9.96 8.60 4.65
N TRP A 111 -9.31 7.50 5.06
CA TRP A 111 -8.04 7.09 4.48
C TRP A 111 -8.23 6.69 3.01
N TRP A 112 -9.23 5.86 2.70
CA TRP A 112 -9.52 5.43 1.34
C TRP A 112 -9.80 6.60 0.40
N ASP A 113 -10.60 7.57 0.86
CA ASP A 113 -10.95 8.77 0.11
C ASP A 113 -9.74 9.71 -0.09
N SER A 114 -8.68 9.57 0.72
CA SER A 114 -7.43 10.32 0.60
C SER A 114 -6.37 9.69 -0.31
N LEU A 115 -6.64 8.50 -0.85
CA LEU A 115 -5.70 7.79 -1.72
C LEU A 115 -5.46 8.55 -3.03
N GLU A 116 -4.19 8.62 -3.40
CA GLU A 116 -3.73 9.16 -4.67
C GLU A 116 -3.68 8.03 -5.70
N TRP A 117 -4.39 8.21 -6.82
CA TRP A 117 -4.48 7.24 -7.90
C TRP A 117 -3.75 7.79 -9.13
N ASP A 118 -2.99 6.94 -9.81
CA ASP A 118 -2.21 7.37 -10.97
C ASP A 118 -3.13 7.39 -12.21
N ARG A 119 -2.86 8.28 -13.17
CA ARG A 119 -3.61 8.32 -14.45
C ARG A 119 -3.36 7.11 -15.36
N VAL A 120 -2.44 6.23 -14.99
CA VAL A 120 -2.19 4.98 -15.70
C VAL A 120 -3.32 3.99 -15.39
N GLU A 121 -3.93 3.41 -16.41
CA GLU A 121 -5.10 2.51 -16.32
C GLU A 121 -4.96 1.31 -15.35
N THR A 122 -3.74 1.04 -14.89
CA THR A 122 -3.41 -0.07 -14.00
C THR A 122 -3.57 0.26 -12.52
N HIS A 123 -3.62 1.54 -12.13
CA HIS A 123 -3.67 1.99 -10.73
C HIS A 123 -4.94 2.82 -10.46
N GLN A 124 -6.09 2.14 -10.38
CA GLN A 124 -7.41 2.76 -10.21
C GLN A 124 -8.18 2.16 -9.02
N PRO A 125 -9.08 2.93 -8.36
CA PRO A 125 -9.89 2.44 -7.25
C PRO A 125 -10.76 1.24 -7.61
N SER A 126 -11.26 1.17 -8.86
CA SER A 126 -12.10 0.09 -9.38
C SER A 126 -11.43 -1.29 -9.37
N ARG A 127 -10.11 -1.34 -9.18
CA ARG A 127 -9.34 -2.58 -9.08
C ARG A 127 -9.39 -3.23 -7.70
N TYR A 128 -10.09 -2.61 -6.75
CA TYR A 128 -10.12 -2.99 -5.36
C TYR A 128 -11.56 -3.11 -4.86
N GLU A 129 -11.76 -3.97 -3.87
CA GLU A 129 -13.02 -4.11 -3.14
C GLU A 129 -12.86 -3.53 -1.72
N PRO A 130 -13.06 -2.21 -1.52
CA PRO A 130 -12.96 -1.62 -0.20
C PRO A 130 -14.11 -2.07 0.71
N ARG A 131 -13.75 -2.39 1.95
CA ARG A 131 -14.65 -2.66 3.07
C ARG A 131 -14.31 -1.67 4.16
N HIS A 132 -15.10 -0.62 4.27
CA HIS A 132 -14.85 0.41 5.26
C HIS A 132 -15.18 -0.10 6.66
N SER A 133 -14.22 0.03 7.56
CA SER A 133 -14.47 -0.26 8.96
C SER A 133 -15.32 0.81 9.61
N MET A 134 -16.40 0.40 10.25
CA MET A 134 -17.24 1.29 11.07
C MET A 134 -16.53 1.76 12.36
N TYR A 135 -15.39 1.16 12.72
CA TYR A 135 -14.81 1.29 14.06
C TYR A 135 -14.23 2.68 14.36
N TYR A 136 -13.80 3.44 13.34
CA TYR A 136 -13.23 4.78 13.58
C TYR A 136 -14.30 5.81 13.99
N LYS A 137 -15.55 5.68 13.50
CA LYS A 137 -16.66 6.57 13.89
C LYS A 137 -17.11 6.38 15.34
N ALA A 138 -16.80 5.25 15.95
CA ALA A 138 -17.12 5.00 17.35
C ALA A 138 -16.20 5.77 18.33
N GLN A 139 -15.06 6.31 17.85
CA GLN A 139 -14.07 6.99 18.70
C GLN A 139 -14.02 8.51 18.52
N LEU A 140 -14.79 9.09 17.60
CA LEU A 140 -15.01 10.55 17.58
C LEU A 140 -16.21 10.85 18.47
N PRO A 141 -16.04 11.38 19.71
CA PRO A 141 -17.12 12.12 20.33
C PRO A 141 -17.46 13.24 19.36
N GLY A 142 -18.69 13.22 18.85
CA GLY A 142 -19.18 14.21 17.89
C GLY A 142 -18.77 15.59 18.36
N GLY A 143 -18.00 16.29 17.53
CA GLY A 143 -17.58 17.66 17.84
C GLY A 143 -18.82 18.49 18.11
N THR A 144 -19.04 18.84 19.37
CA THR A 144 -19.95 19.91 19.74
C THR A 144 -19.34 21.19 19.21
N VAL A 145 -19.88 21.70 18.11
CA VAL A 145 -19.73 23.11 17.78
C VAL A 145 -20.55 23.86 18.82
N LEU A 146 -19.88 24.41 19.83
CA LEU A 146 -20.42 25.50 20.62
C LEU A 146 -19.95 26.80 19.97
N ARG A 147 -20.86 27.49 19.30
CA ARG A 147 -20.81 28.93 19.09
C ARG A 147 -22.22 29.46 18.89
#